data_AF-A0A1M6AC55-F1
#
_entry.id   AF-A0A1M6AC55-F1
#
_cell.length_a   1.000
_cell.length_b   1.000
_cell.length_c   1.000
_cell.angle_alpha   90.00
_cell.angle_beta   90.00
_cell.angle_gamma   90.00
#
_symmetry.space_group_name_H-M   'P 1'
#
loop_
_entity.id
_entity.type
_entity.pdbx_description
1 polymer ?
#
loop_
_entity_poly.entity_id
_entity_poly.type
_entity_poly.pdbx_seq_one_letter_code
_entity_poly.pdbx_strand_id
1 'polypeptide(L)'
;MIANIISYVCLIGLIVFFLVAMRRILKRDNVINELILGFYDYQTISKEELISRMYQYACNDFRLKGLINKFNATEEDYTIIFDKLIYWANFKKRKRYIPVNSFFFYGSLKYLLQHKDDDAKPITMKMMNYFHF
;
A
#
# COMPACT_ATOMS: atom_id res chain seq x y z
N MET A 1 -44.41 -10.39 2.11
CA MET A 1 -43.87 -10.19 3.48
C MET A 1 -42.47 -10.79 3.62
N ILE A 2 -42.28 -12.09 3.38
CA ILE A 2 -40.97 -12.77 3.44
C ILE A 2 -39.93 -12.15 2.48
N ALA A 3 -40.32 -11.87 1.24
CA ALA A 3 -39.42 -11.22 0.26
C ALA A 3 -38.92 -9.84 0.71
N ASN A 4 -39.75 -9.07 1.42
CA ASN A 4 -39.37 -7.77 1.97
C ASN A 4 -38.37 -7.95 3.12
N ILE A 5 -38.58 -8.94 4.00
CA ILE A 5 -37.66 -9.27 5.09
C ILE A 5 -36.28 -9.68 4.54
N ILE A 6 -36.24 -10.55 3.52
CA ILE A 6 -34.99 -10.96 2.86
C ILE A 6 -34.28 -9.74 2.27
N SER A 7 -35.03 -8.87 1.58
CA SER A 7 -34.47 -7.66 0.97
C SER A 7 -33.85 -6.71 2.02
N TYR A 8 -34.51 -6.52 3.17
CA TYR A 8 -33.97 -5.70 4.26
C TYR A 8 -32.72 -6.32 4.89
N VAL A 9 -32.68 -7.64 5.09
CA VAL A 9 -31.49 -8.33 5.61
C VAL A 9 -30.32 -8.19 4.63
N CYS A 10 -30.56 -8.39 3.33
CA CYS A 10 -29.55 -8.19 2.30
C CYS A 10 -29.04 -6.74 2.28
N LEU A 11 -29.93 -5.76 2.37
CA LEU A 11 -29.57 -4.35 2.41
C LEU A 11 -28.69 -4.01 3.62
N ILE A 12 -29.08 -4.47 4.82
CA ILE A 12 -28.29 -4.28 6.04
C ILE A 12 -26.91 -4.93 5.89
N GLY A 13 -26.85 -6.16 5.33
CA GLY A 13 -25.59 -6.84 5.05
C GLY A 13 -24.68 -6.05 4.12
N LEU A 14 -25.22 -5.47 3.04
CA LEU A 14 -24.47 -4.62 2.12
C LEU A 14 -23.97 -3.33 2.77
N ILE A 15 -24.78 -2.68 3.62
CA ILE A 15 -24.39 -1.48 4.35
C ILE A 15 -23.23 -1.80 5.31
N VAL A 16 -23.32 -2.89 6.08
CA VAL A 16 -22.25 -3.31 6.99
C VAL A 16 -20.97 -3.62 6.21
N PHE A 17 -21.08 -4.37 5.10
CA PHE A 17 -19.97 -4.67 4.23
C PHE A 17 -19.29 -3.39 3.68
N PHE A 18 -20.10 -2.44 3.20
CA PHE A 18 -19.62 -1.15 2.70
C PHE A 18 -18.87 -0.36 3.79
N LEU A 19 -19.44 -0.26 5.00
CA LEU A 19 -18.81 0.45 6.12
C LEU A 19 -17.48 -0.18 6.52
N VAL A 20 -17.40 -1.51 6.56
CA VAL A 20 -16.16 -2.23 6.85
C VAL A 20 -15.12 -1.97 5.76
N ALA A 21 -15.51 -2.04 4.50
CA ALA A 21 -14.62 -1.74 3.38
C ALA A 21 -14.11 -0.29 3.43
N MET A 22 -14.99 0.68 3.68
CA MET A 22 -14.65 2.09 3.77
C MET A 22 -13.71 2.39 4.93
N ARG A 23 -13.98 1.84 6.12
CA ARG A 23 -13.09 1.98 7.29
C ARG A 23 -11.68 1.48 6.98
N ARG A 24 -11.55 0.37 6.26
CA ARG A 24 -10.24 -0.18 5.87
C ARG A 24 -9.51 0.72 4.87
N ILE A 25 -10.22 1.25 3.88
CA ILE A 25 -9.65 2.20 2.91
C ILE A 25 -9.15 3.45 3.62
N LEU A 26 -9.99 4.04 4.48
CA LEU A 26 -9.63 5.24 5.27
C LEU A 26 -8.44 4.99 6.19
N LYS A 27 -8.40 3.84 6.89
CA LYS A 27 -7.25 3.46 7.73
C LYS A 27 -5.97 3.39 6.91
N ARG A 28 -5.98 2.70 5.76
CA ARG A 28 -4.82 2.62 4.86
C ARG A 28 -4.38 4.01 4.40
N ASP A 29 -5.31 4.82 3.92
CA ASP A 29 -5.00 6.13 3.36
C ASP A 29 -4.46 7.09 4.44
N ASN A 30 -4.95 6.98 5.68
CA ASN A 30 -4.38 7.70 6.83
C ASN A 30 -2.94 7.27 7.12
N VAL A 31 -2.65 5.96 7.15
CA VAL A 31 -1.27 5.47 7.35
C VAL A 31 -0.35 5.95 6.23
N ILE A 32 -0.77 5.84 4.97
CA ILE A 32 0.01 6.35 3.83
C ILE A 32 0.31 7.84 4.01
N ASN A 33 -0.71 8.65 4.34
CA ASN A 33 -0.56 10.09 4.48
C ASN A 33 0.35 10.46 5.67
N GLU A 34 0.21 9.77 6.80
CA GLU A 34 1.09 9.94 7.97
C GLU A 34 2.55 9.66 7.60
N LEU A 35 2.82 8.55 6.93
CA LEU A 35 4.18 8.17 6.53
C LEU A 35 4.79 9.12 5.51
N ILE A 36 4.01 9.58 4.52
CA ILE A 36 4.47 10.56 3.54
C ILE A 36 4.79 11.90 4.22
N LEU A 37 3.89 12.38 5.08
CA LEU A 37 4.12 13.62 5.83
C LEU A 37 5.37 13.51 6.71
N GLY A 38 5.50 12.40 7.45
CA GLY A 38 6.62 12.19 8.33
C GLY A 38 7.96 12.08 7.59
N PHE A 39 8.01 11.34 6.48
CA PHE A 39 9.28 11.09 5.78
C PHE A 39 9.64 12.19 4.78
N TYR A 40 8.70 12.60 3.93
CA TYR A 40 8.96 13.47 2.79
C TYR A 40 8.77 14.96 3.13
N ASP A 41 7.68 15.31 3.82
CA ASP A 41 7.33 16.72 4.04
C ASP A 41 7.98 17.31 5.29
N TYR A 42 7.94 16.59 6.42
CA TYR A 42 8.40 17.07 7.73
C TYR A 42 9.72 16.46 8.19
N GLN A 43 10.16 15.37 7.55
CA GLN A 43 11.41 14.67 7.88
C GLN A 43 11.54 14.27 9.36
N THR A 44 10.43 13.89 9.97
CA THR A 44 10.33 13.48 11.39
C THR A 44 10.61 12.01 11.64
N ILE A 45 10.58 11.17 10.59
CA ILE A 45 10.89 9.73 10.69
C ILE A 45 12.04 9.38 9.74
N SER A 46 12.88 8.42 10.14
CA SER A 46 14.01 7.97 9.31
C SER A 46 13.55 7.03 8.18
N LYS A 47 14.46 6.73 7.24
CA LYS A 47 14.21 5.74 6.17
C LYS A 47 13.91 4.37 6.76
N GLU A 48 14.70 3.97 7.76
CA GLU A 48 14.60 2.68 8.45
C GLU A 48 13.24 2.57 9.16
N GLU A 49 12.83 3.62 9.88
CA GLU A 49 11.52 3.65 10.53
C GLU A 49 10.37 3.59 9.52
N LEU A 50 10.47 4.34 8.42
CA LEU A 50 9.48 4.29 7.33
C LEU A 50 9.33 2.87 6.78
N ILE A 51 10.44 2.23 6.40
CA ILE A 51 10.46 0.88 5.84
C ILE A 51 9.86 -0.12 6.82
N SER A 52 10.27 -0.06 8.08
CA SER A 52 9.76 -0.95 9.12
C SER A 52 8.25 -0.81 9.28
N ARG A 53 7.72 0.42 9.35
CA ARG A 53 6.28 0.67 9.44
C ARG A 53 5.52 0.16 8.20
N MET A 54 6.06 0.32 6.99
CA MET A 54 5.46 -0.22 5.77
C MET A 54 5.41 -1.76 5.77
N TYR A 55 6.51 -2.39 6.17
CA TYR A 55 6.60 -3.85 6.27
C TYR A 55 5.63 -4.40 7.34
N GLN A 56 5.62 -3.81 8.53
CA GLN A 56 4.71 -4.19 9.62
C GLN A 56 3.24 -4.00 9.23
N TYR A 57 2.91 -2.95 8.49
CA TYR A 57 1.55 -2.79 7.96
C TYR A 57 1.18 -3.96 7.05
N ALA A 58 2.06 -4.35 6.13
CA ALA A 58 1.81 -5.44 5.20
C ALA A 58 1.68 -6.81 5.90
N CYS A 59 2.48 -7.07 6.94
CA CYS A 59 2.39 -8.28 7.76
C CYS A 59 1.05 -8.39 8.52
N ASN A 60 0.41 -7.25 8.84
CA ASN A 60 -0.83 -7.19 9.60
C ASN A 60 -2.09 -7.07 8.73
N ASP A 61 -2.00 -6.55 7.50
CA ASP A 61 -3.14 -6.53 6.58
C ASP A 61 -3.34 -7.89 5.92
N PHE A 62 -4.55 -8.46 6.00
CA PHE A 62 -4.79 -9.82 5.50
C PHE A 62 -4.53 -10.00 4.00
N ARG A 63 -4.68 -8.94 3.17
CA ARG A 63 -4.46 -9.05 1.72
C ARG A 63 -2.97 -9.00 1.41
N LEU A 64 -2.25 -8.10 2.08
CA LEU A 64 -0.82 -7.92 1.88
C LEU A 64 -0.01 -9.04 2.54
N LYS A 65 -0.43 -9.53 3.71
CA LYS A 65 0.18 -10.68 4.40
C LYS A 65 0.25 -11.91 3.52
N GLY A 66 -0.78 -12.14 2.69
CA GLY A 66 -0.77 -13.22 1.70
C GLY A 66 0.37 -13.08 0.68
N LEU A 67 0.74 -11.86 0.28
CA LEU A 67 1.89 -11.61 -0.58
C LEU A 67 3.21 -11.79 0.17
N ILE A 68 3.32 -11.27 1.39
CA ILE A 68 4.52 -11.44 2.22
C ILE A 68 4.86 -12.93 2.34
N ASN A 69 3.88 -13.76 2.72
CA ASN A 69 4.07 -15.20 2.83
C ASN A 69 4.35 -15.87 1.48
N LYS A 70 3.66 -15.45 0.41
CA LYS A 70 3.81 -16.06 -0.92
C LYS A 70 5.21 -15.86 -1.50
N PHE A 71 5.79 -14.68 -1.28
CA PHE A 71 7.10 -14.31 -1.84
C PHE A 71 8.24 -14.43 -0.83
N ASN A 72 7.97 -14.93 0.39
CA ASN A 72 8.90 -14.93 1.53
C ASN A 72 9.56 -13.55 1.72
N ALA A 73 8.76 -12.49 1.59
CA ALA A 73 9.27 -11.13 1.57
C ALA A 73 9.80 -10.72 2.95
N THR A 74 10.97 -10.09 2.97
CA THR A 74 11.60 -9.57 4.20
C THR A 74 11.60 -8.04 4.25
N GLU A 75 11.98 -7.48 5.40
CA GLU A 75 12.21 -6.03 5.53
C GLU A 75 13.39 -5.55 4.66
N GLU A 76 14.36 -6.42 4.40
CA GLU A 76 15.46 -6.16 3.47
C GLU A 76 14.97 -6.03 2.02
N ASP A 77 14.05 -6.90 1.59
CA ASP A 77 13.40 -6.78 0.27
C ASP A 77 12.70 -5.42 0.12
N TYR A 78 12.02 -4.97 1.18
CA TYR A 78 11.40 -3.64 1.20
C TYR A 78 12.42 -2.53 1.06
N THR A 79 13.57 -2.64 1.73
CA THR A 79 14.67 -1.69 1.65
C THR A 79 15.22 -1.59 0.23
N ILE A 80 15.54 -2.74 -0.39
CA ILE A 80 16.07 -2.80 -1.76
C ILE A 80 15.09 -2.17 -2.75
N ILE A 81 13.81 -2.54 -2.66
CA ILE A 81 12.77 -2.01 -3.55
C ILE A 81 12.61 -0.50 -3.32
N PHE A 82 12.57 -0.05 -2.07
CA PHE A 82 12.42 1.36 -1.73
C PHE A 82 13.55 2.21 -2.30
N ASP A 83 14.80 1.75 -2.16
CA ASP A 83 15.98 2.45 -2.67
C ASP A 83 15.97 2.55 -4.21
N LYS A 84 15.45 1.53 -4.90
CA LYS A 84 15.23 1.60 -6.35
C LYS A 84 14.19 2.65 -6.73
N LEU A 85 13.07 2.70 -6.00
CA LEU A 85 11.97 3.62 -6.28
C LEU A 85 12.35 5.08 -5.99
N ILE A 86 13.02 5.34 -4.87
CA ILE A 86 13.38 6.71 -4.48
C ILE A 86 14.37 7.31 -5.48
N TYR A 87 15.32 6.53 -6.00
CA TYR A 87 16.30 7.03 -6.96
C TYR A 87 15.65 7.67 -8.21
N TRP A 88 14.57 7.08 -8.73
CA TRP A 88 13.89 7.56 -9.95
C TRP A 88 12.60 8.35 -9.68
N ALA A 89 11.96 8.18 -8.52
CA ALA A 89 10.67 8.76 -8.20
C ALA A 89 10.62 9.47 -6.84
N ASN A 90 11.71 10.15 -6.45
CA ASN A 90 11.72 11.00 -5.26
C ASN A 90 10.96 12.33 -5.46
N PHE A 91 9.68 12.26 -5.84
CA PHE A 91 8.83 13.43 -5.97
C PHE A 91 7.37 13.10 -5.65
N LYS A 92 6.64 14.10 -5.18
CA LYS A 92 5.26 13.99 -4.70
C LYS A 92 4.29 14.67 -5.68
N LYS A 93 3.16 14.03 -5.97
CA LYS A 93 2.04 14.58 -6.75
C LYS A 93 0.79 14.62 -5.89
N ARG A 94 0.39 15.81 -5.44
CA ARG A 94 -0.69 16.01 -4.46
C ARG A 94 -0.42 15.20 -3.19
N LYS A 95 -1.29 14.25 -2.83
CA LYS A 95 -1.14 13.37 -1.65
C LYS A 95 -0.43 12.04 -1.95
N ARG A 96 0.10 11.87 -3.16
CA ARG A 96 0.73 10.61 -3.58
C ARG A 96 2.24 10.80 -3.66
N TYR A 97 2.98 9.80 -3.20
CA TYR A 97 4.41 9.67 -3.25
C TYR A 97 4.75 8.21 -3.55
N ILE A 98 5.28 7.95 -4.75
CA ILE A 98 5.41 6.59 -5.30
C ILE A 98 6.21 5.65 -4.39
N PRO A 99 7.36 6.05 -3.82
CA PRO A 99 8.14 5.16 -2.96
C PRO A 99 7.37 4.68 -1.73
N VAL A 100 6.33 5.38 -1.27
CA VAL A 100 5.48 4.93 -0.17
C VAL A 100 4.22 4.25 -0.69
N ASN A 101 3.46 4.90 -1.58
CA ASN A 101 2.18 4.39 -2.06
C ASN A 101 2.28 2.97 -2.63
N SER A 102 3.37 2.64 -3.30
CA SER A 102 3.53 1.35 -4.00
C SER A 102 3.48 0.13 -3.08
N PHE A 103 3.76 0.28 -1.78
CA PHE A 103 3.76 -0.82 -0.82
C PHE A 103 2.38 -1.13 -0.21
N PHE A 104 1.38 -0.25 -0.38
CA PHE A 104 0.08 -0.36 0.31
C PHE A 104 -1.05 -0.94 -0.56
N PHE A 105 -0.82 -1.16 -1.85
CA PHE A 105 -1.82 -1.75 -2.75
C PHE A 105 -1.36 -3.14 -3.21
N TYR A 106 -2.29 -4.10 -3.21
CA TYR A 106 -1.99 -5.49 -3.55
C TYR A 106 -1.33 -5.63 -4.93
N GLY A 107 -1.85 -4.95 -5.94
CA GLY A 107 -1.33 -5.03 -7.31
C GLY A 107 0.09 -4.50 -7.45
N SER A 108 0.38 -3.33 -6.87
CA SER A 108 1.71 -2.73 -6.91
C SER A 108 2.72 -3.52 -6.08
N LEU A 109 2.37 -3.92 -4.85
CA LEU A 109 3.26 -4.70 -3.99
C LEU A 109 3.57 -6.07 -4.61
N LYS A 110 2.56 -6.76 -5.16
CA LYS A 110 2.75 -8.03 -5.86
C LYS A 110 3.75 -7.87 -7.01
N TYR A 111 3.61 -6.81 -7.81
CA TYR A 111 4.52 -6.56 -8.92
C TYR A 111 5.94 -6.31 -8.43
N LEU A 112 6.11 -5.47 -7.40
CA LEU A 112 7.43 -5.15 -6.86
C LEU A 112 8.14 -6.36 -6.27
N LEU A 113 7.44 -7.20 -5.50
CA LEU A 113 8.01 -8.42 -4.93
C LEU A 113 8.37 -9.45 -6.02
N GLN A 114 7.57 -9.54 -7.08
CA GLN A 114 7.83 -10.45 -8.20
C GLN A 114 9.03 -10.02 -9.05
N HIS A 115 9.33 -8.72 -9.10
CA HIS A 115 10.37 -8.12 -9.94
C HIS A 115 11.43 -7.41 -9.09
N LYS A 116 11.66 -7.89 -7.86
CA LYS A 116 12.54 -7.23 -6.90
C LYS A 116 14.00 -7.18 -7.36
N ASP A 117 14.38 -8.11 -8.25
CA ASP A 117 15.73 -8.22 -8.81
C ASP A 117 15.88 -7.45 -10.13
N ASP A 118 14.79 -6.92 -10.71
CA ASP A 118 14.83 -6.14 -11.95
C ASP A 118 15.49 -4.77 -11.74
N ASP A 119 15.89 -4.13 -12.85
CA ASP A 119 16.47 -2.79 -12.85
C ASP A 119 15.55 -1.75 -12.22
N ALA A 120 16.15 -0.77 -11.53
CA ALA A 120 15.43 0.27 -10.79
C ALA A 120 14.51 1.13 -11.68
N LYS A 121 14.94 1.43 -12.91
CA LYS A 121 14.20 2.34 -13.79
C LYS A 121 12.89 1.72 -14.33
N PRO A 122 12.89 0.51 -14.92
CA PRO A 122 11.66 -0.15 -15.36
C PRO A 122 10.62 -0.33 -14.25
N ILE A 123 11.04 -0.80 -13.07
CA ILE A 123 10.09 -1.00 -11.96
C ILE A 123 9.48 0.32 -11.49
N THR A 124 10.29 1.39 -11.45
CA THR A 124 9.82 2.71 -11.02
C THR A 124 8.85 3.32 -12.03
N MET A 125 9.17 3.24 -13.32
CA MET A 125 8.26 3.68 -14.39
C MET A 125 6.94 2.92 -14.38
N LYS A 126 6.96 1.61 -14.08
CA LYS A 126 5.73 0.84 -13.92
C LYS A 126 4.88 1.36 -12.76
N MET A 127 5.50 1.70 -11.62
CA MET A 127 4.78 2.28 -10.49
C MET A 127 4.25 3.68 -10.80
N MET A 128 5.02 4.53 -11.50
CA MET A 128 4.54 5.84 -11.98
C MET A 128 3.28 5.70 -12.82
N ASN A 129 3.28 4.78 -13.79
CA ASN A 129 2.11 4.48 -14.62
C ASN A 129 0.93 3.95 -13.80
N TYR A 130 1.20 3.07 -12.82
CA TYR A 130 0.16 2.52 -11.94
C TYR A 130 -0.55 3.61 -11.12
N PHE A 131 0.17 4.66 -10.71
CA PHE A 131 -0.38 5.75 -9.90
C PHE A 131 -0.73 7.02 -10.70
N HIS A 132 -0.65 6.96 -12.03
CA HIS A 132 -0.91 8.06 -12.97
C HIS A 132 -0.06 9.32 -12.67
N PHE A 133 1.23 9.12 -12.50
CA PHE A 133 2.21 10.20 -12.32
C PHE A 133 2.61 10.82 -13.64
#